data_AF-A0A0F9HTU0-F1
#
_entry.id   AF-A0A0F9HTU0-F1
#
_cell.length_a   1.000
_cell.length_b   1.000
_cell.length_c   1.000
_cell.angle_alpha   90.00
_cell.angle_beta   90.00
_cell.angle_gamma   90.00
#
_symmetry.space_group_name_H-M   'P 1'
#
loop_
_entity.id
_entity.type
_entity.pdbx_description
1 polymer ?
#
loop_
_entity_poly.entity_id
_entity_poly.type
_entity_poly.pdbx_seq_one_letter_code
_entity_poly.pdbx_strand_id
1 'polypeptide(L)'
;MSIQVYECADHGRDEVFLRSSDVPPTRECPCGKIAVHVISAPARIHIDRDWNEKANEAQGHGVYNQAKAQITNMYNETRDREERHDTPAPKVTEEAIQAAAVGLDKEQRTRATRPTPQQKQVAFARKQEKKLKTPV
;
A
#
# COMPACT_ATOMS: atom_id res chain seq x y z
N MET A 1 -16.05 -17.95 5.39
CA MET A 1 -15.69 -18.68 6.62
C MET A 1 -15.52 -17.65 7.71
N SER A 2 -16.17 -17.83 8.87
CA SER A 2 -16.08 -16.90 9.98
C SER A 2 -15.23 -17.50 11.10
N ILE A 3 -14.44 -16.68 11.76
CA ILE A 3 -13.68 -17.06 12.97
C ILE A 3 -14.54 -16.70 14.17
N GLN A 4 -14.83 -17.69 15.00
CA GLN A 4 -15.60 -17.53 16.23
C GLN A 4 -14.70 -17.79 17.43
N VAL A 5 -14.91 -17.07 18.53
CA VAL A 5 -14.13 -17.23 19.75
C VAL A 5 -14.99 -17.92 20.80
N TYR A 6 -14.47 -18.98 21.40
CA TYR A 6 -15.09 -19.68 22.51
C TYR A 6 -14.19 -19.62 23.74
N GLU A 7 -14.77 -19.46 24.93
CA GLU A 7 -14.03 -19.38 26.18
C GLU A 7 -14.39 -20.56 27.08
N CYS A 8 -13.35 -21.33 27.45
CA CYS A 8 -13.43 -22.39 28.43
C CYS A 8 -12.79 -21.91 29.75
N ALA A 9 -13.40 -22.23 30.89
CA ALA A 9 -12.90 -21.83 32.20
C ALA A 9 -11.48 -22.32 32.52
N ASP A 10 -11.05 -23.46 31.95
CA ASP A 10 -9.75 -24.06 32.25
C ASP A 10 -8.68 -23.72 31.20
N HIS A 11 -9.05 -23.73 29.92
CA HIS A 11 -8.12 -23.57 28.80
C HIS A 11 -8.09 -22.15 28.23
N GLY A 12 -8.99 -21.27 28.68
CA GLY A 12 -9.12 -19.92 28.15
C GLY A 12 -9.79 -19.89 26.78
N ARG A 13 -9.34 -18.97 25.93
CA ARG A 13 -9.98 -18.65 24.64
C ARG A 13 -9.42 -19.50 23.50
N ASP A 14 -10.32 -20.02 22.68
CA ASP A 14 -10.02 -20.80 21.49
C ASP A 14 -10.69 -20.19 20.25
N GLU A 15 -9.97 -20.15 19.14
CA GLU A 15 -10.43 -19.59 17.86
C GLU A 15 -10.86 -20.73 16.92
N VAL A 16 -12.11 -20.69 16.48
CA VAL A 16 -12.74 -21.79 15.75
C VAL A 16 -13.22 -21.31 14.39
N PHE A 17 -12.77 -21.99 13.34
CA PHE A 17 -13.21 -21.74 11.98
C PHE A 17 -14.51 -22.50 11.70
N LEU A 18 -15.63 -21.78 11.63
CA LEU A 18 -16.90 -22.37 11.27
C LEU A 18 -17.18 -22.20 9.76
N ARG A 19 -17.69 -23.28 9.16
CA ARG A 19 -18.15 -23.31 7.77
C ARG A 19 -19.63 -22.91 7.63
N SER A 20 -20.41 -22.99 8.72
CA SER A 20 -21.81 -22.60 8.77
C SER A 20 -21.99 -21.12 9.13
N SER A 21 -23.10 -20.54 8.71
CA SER A 21 -23.57 -19.23 9.16
C SER A 21 -24.15 -19.28 10.57
N ASP A 22 -24.72 -20.41 10.97
CA ASP A 22 -25.20 -20.62 12.33
C ASP A 22 -24.01 -20.88 13.26
N VAL A 23 -23.86 -20.01 14.24
CA VAL A 23 -22.83 -20.07 15.28
C VAL A 23 -23.47 -20.65 16.54
N PRO A 24 -23.05 -21.85 16.99
CA PRO A 24 -23.55 -22.43 18.22
C PRO A 24 -23.21 -21.54 19.42
N PRO A 25 -24.15 -21.29 20.36
CA PRO A 25 -23.86 -20.50 21.56
C PRO A 25 -22.85 -21.20 22.49
N THR A 26 -22.70 -22.51 22.36
CA THR A 26 -21.80 -23.34 23.17
C THR A 26 -21.15 -24.43 22.34
N ARG A 27 -19.95 -24.84 22.72
CA ARG A 27 -19.19 -25.95 22.12
C ARG A 27 -18.50 -26.79 23.20
N GLU A 28 -18.30 -28.08 22.95
CA GLU A 28 -17.46 -28.92 23.80
C GLU A 28 -15.96 -28.59 23.62
N CYS A 29 -15.30 -28.27 24.72
CA CYS A 29 -13.85 -28.08 24.78
C CYS A 29 -13.14 -29.44 24.87
N PRO A 30 -11.88 -29.58 24.39
CA PRO A 30 -11.12 -30.82 24.54
C PRO A 30 -10.93 -31.33 25.99
N CYS A 31 -11.12 -30.51 27.03
CA CYS A 31 -11.18 -30.98 28.43
C CYS A 31 -12.53 -31.61 28.83
N GLY A 32 -13.51 -31.67 27.93
CA GLY A 32 -14.85 -32.17 28.21
C GLY A 32 -15.78 -31.16 28.89
N LYS A 33 -15.34 -29.92 29.13
CA LYS A 33 -16.19 -28.83 29.63
C LYS A 33 -16.85 -28.06 28.50
N ILE A 34 -17.96 -27.39 28.82
CA ILE A 34 -18.66 -26.51 27.88
C ILE A 34 -17.89 -25.19 27.77
N ALA A 35 -17.53 -24.82 26.54
CA ALA A 35 -17.02 -23.50 26.19
C ALA A 35 -18.17 -22.63 25.66
N VAL A 36 -18.25 -21.39 26.12
CA VAL A 36 -19.28 -20.43 25.72
C VAL A 36 -18.77 -19.57 24.57
N HIS A 37 -19.64 -19.27 23.61
CA HIS A 37 -19.33 -18.32 22.54
C HIS A 37 -19.18 -16.92 23.11
N VAL A 38 -18.08 -16.25 22.78
CA VAL A 38 -17.80 -14.89 23.25
C VAL A 38 -17.62 -13.99 22.05
N ILE A 39 -18.32 -12.85 22.07
CA ILE A 39 -18.12 -11.79 21.08
C ILE A 39 -16.80 -11.09 21.41
N SER A 40 -15.73 -11.51 20.74
CA SER A 40 -14.47 -10.78 20.74
C SER A 40 -14.49 -9.70 19.67
N ALA A 41 -13.90 -8.53 19.96
CA ALA A 41 -13.66 -7.48 18.96
C ALA A 41 -13.00 -8.09 17.71
N PRO A 42 -13.38 -7.65 16.50
CA PRO A 42 -13.20 -8.47 15.32
C PRO A 42 -11.73 -8.72 15.01
N ALA A 43 -11.52 -9.96 14.57
CA ALA A 43 -10.37 -10.51 13.88
C ALA A 43 -9.60 -9.47 13.05
N ARG A 44 -8.26 -9.63 13.03
CA ARG A 44 -7.28 -8.95 12.17
C ARG A 44 -7.96 -8.21 11.02
N ILE A 45 -8.17 -6.90 11.20
CA ILE A 45 -8.71 -6.04 10.16
C ILE A 45 -7.69 -6.13 9.01
N HIS A 46 -8.08 -6.78 7.91
CA HIS A 46 -7.38 -6.60 6.65
C HIS A 46 -7.69 -5.16 6.24
N ILE A 47 -6.82 -4.25 6.66
CA ILE A 47 -6.84 -2.88 6.17
C ILE A 47 -6.29 -2.98 4.77
N ASP A 48 -7.19 -3.12 3.80
CA ASP A 48 -6.87 -2.88 2.41
C ASP A 48 -6.52 -1.40 2.28
N ARG A 49 -5.24 -1.11 2.46
CA ARG A 49 -4.70 0.25 2.30
C ARG A 49 -4.98 0.71 0.88
N ASP A 50 -5.56 1.89 0.79
CA ASP A 50 -5.85 2.54 -0.47
C ASP A 50 -4.57 2.79 -1.25
N TRP A 51 -4.69 2.93 -2.57
CA TRP A 51 -3.55 3.13 -3.48
C TRP A 51 -2.65 4.30 -3.04
N ASN A 52 -3.25 5.39 -2.54
CA ASN A 52 -2.51 6.54 -2.03
C ASN A 52 -1.68 6.22 -0.78
N GLU A 53 -2.20 5.38 0.12
CA GLU A 53 -1.47 4.98 1.33
C GLU A 53 -0.27 4.10 0.97
N LYS A 54 -0.46 3.16 0.05
CA LYS A 54 0.63 2.32 -0.48
C LYS A 54 1.68 3.15 -1.22
N ALA A 55 1.26 4.16 -1.99
CA ALA A 55 2.17 5.06 -2.71
C ALA A 55 2.98 5.95 -1.76
N ASN A 56 2.35 6.48 -0.70
CA ASN A 56 3.02 7.28 0.32
C ASN A 56 4.01 6.45 1.14
N GLU A 57 3.65 5.22 1.50
CA GLU A 57 4.55 4.31 2.19
C GLU A 57 5.76 3.94 1.31
N ALA A 58 5.54 3.64 0.03
CA ALA A 58 6.63 3.37 -0.91
C ALA A 58 7.58 4.57 -1.09
N GLN A 59 7.07 5.81 -1.04
CA GLN A 59 7.91 7.02 -1.04
C GLN A 59 8.75 7.14 0.25
N GLY A 60 8.19 6.80 1.41
CA GLY A 60 8.88 6.85 2.69
C GLY A 60 10.06 5.86 2.80
N HIS A 61 10.00 4.75 2.08
CA HIS A 61 11.02 3.70 2.11
C HIS A 61 12.07 3.78 0.99
N GLY A 62 12.16 4.91 0.28
CA GLY A 62 13.22 5.21 -0.68
C GLY A 62 12.94 4.81 -2.13
N VAL A 63 13.81 5.30 -3.03
CA VAL A 63 13.60 5.28 -4.49
C VAL A 63 13.48 3.87 -5.07
N TYR A 64 14.23 2.91 -4.51
CA TYR A 64 14.16 1.51 -4.92
C TYR A 64 12.76 0.90 -4.65
N ASN A 65 12.18 1.15 -3.48
CA ASN A 65 10.85 0.63 -3.14
C ASN A 65 9.75 1.29 -3.98
N GLN A 66 9.93 2.57 -4.32
CA GLN A 66 9.06 3.26 -5.27
C GLN A 66 9.13 2.63 -6.67
N ALA A 67 10.34 2.34 -7.18
CA ALA A 67 10.53 1.67 -8.48
C ALA A 67 9.93 0.27 -8.49
N LYS A 68 10.19 -0.51 -7.43
CA LYS A 68 9.65 -1.85 -7.27
C LYS A 68 8.13 -1.85 -7.28
N ALA A 69 7.49 -0.93 -6.55
CA ALA A 69 6.03 -0.81 -6.52
C ALA A 69 5.46 -0.47 -7.90
N GLN A 70 6.06 0.48 -8.63
CA GLN A 70 5.62 0.87 -9.97
C GLN A 70 5.68 -0.30 -10.96
N ILE A 71 6.83 -0.99 -11.02
CA ILE A 71 7.01 -2.11 -11.95
C ILE A 71 6.12 -3.29 -11.56
N THR A 72 5.97 -3.57 -10.26
CA THR A 72 5.08 -4.64 -9.78
C THR A 72 3.62 -4.35 -10.13
N ASN A 73 3.18 -3.10 -9.98
CA ASN A 73 1.82 -2.71 -10.35
C ASN A 73 1.59 -2.81 -11.86
N MET A 74 2.55 -2.33 -12.68
CA MET A 74 2.48 -2.51 -14.13
C MET A 74 2.42 -4.00 -14.52
N TYR A 75 3.22 -4.84 -13.86
CA TYR A 75 3.20 -6.29 -14.10
C TYR A 75 1.83 -6.91 -13.77
N ASN A 76 1.25 -6.56 -12.62
CA ASN A 76 -0.07 -7.03 -12.23
C ASN A 76 -1.14 -6.53 -13.22
N GLU A 77 -1.09 -5.27 -13.66
CA GLU A 77 -2.00 -4.73 -14.67
C GLU A 77 -1.86 -5.45 -16.01
N THR A 78 -0.62 -5.75 -16.45
CA THR A 78 -0.40 -6.54 -17.69
C THR A 78 -0.92 -7.96 -17.54
N ARG A 79 -0.67 -8.61 -16.41
CA ARG A 79 -1.15 -9.96 -16.13
C ARG A 79 -2.67 -10.03 -16.08
N ASP A 80 -3.32 -9.10 -15.37
CA ASP A 80 -4.78 -9.06 -15.24
C ASP A 80 -5.44 -8.70 -16.60
N ARG A 81 -4.73 -8.00 -17.48
CA ARG A 81 -5.15 -7.76 -18.87
C ARG A 81 -4.91 -8.97 -19.78
N GLU A 82 -3.81 -9.68 -19.59
CA GLU A 82 -3.40 -10.87 -20.33
C GLU A 82 -4.09 -12.16 -19.84
N GLU A 83 -4.76 -12.18 -18.69
CA GLU A 83 -5.73 -13.24 -18.38
C GLU A 83 -6.89 -13.30 -19.39
N ARG A 84 -6.99 -12.32 -20.32
CA ARG A 84 -7.86 -12.37 -21.51
C ARG A 84 -7.18 -12.91 -22.78
N HIS A 85 -5.86 -13.13 -22.79
CA HIS A 85 -5.07 -13.59 -23.94
C HIS A 85 -3.85 -14.41 -23.47
N ASP A 86 -3.81 -15.72 -23.76
CA ASP A 86 -2.80 -16.75 -23.42
C ASP A 86 -1.30 -16.41 -23.68
N THR A 87 -0.82 -15.28 -23.19
CA THR A 87 0.54 -14.78 -23.39
C THR A 87 1.10 -14.46 -22.01
N PRO A 88 2.22 -15.10 -21.60
CA PRO A 88 2.75 -14.88 -20.27
C PRO A 88 3.44 -13.51 -20.16
N ALA A 89 2.97 -12.69 -19.23
CA ALA A 89 3.61 -11.43 -18.88
C ALA A 89 5.11 -11.62 -18.58
N PRO A 90 6.00 -10.78 -19.14
CA PRO A 90 7.43 -10.86 -18.86
C PRO A 90 7.69 -10.65 -17.36
N LYS A 91 8.46 -11.57 -16.76
CA LYS A 91 8.78 -11.50 -15.33
C LYS A 91 9.58 -10.23 -15.02
N VAL A 92 9.21 -9.58 -13.93
CA VAL A 92 9.97 -8.44 -13.38
C VAL A 92 11.37 -8.90 -13.00
N THR A 93 12.40 -8.30 -13.60
CA THR A 93 13.81 -8.56 -13.27
C THR A 93 14.35 -7.51 -12.29
N GLU A 94 15.29 -7.92 -11.45
CA GLU A 94 15.94 -7.03 -10.47
C GLU A 94 16.69 -5.87 -11.14
N GLU A 95 17.32 -6.14 -12.28
CA GLU A 95 18.02 -5.15 -13.10
C GLU A 95 17.08 -4.03 -13.57
N ALA A 96 15.85 -4.37 -13.96
CA ALA A 96 14.85 -3.40 -14.38
C ALA A 96 14.42 -2.50 -13.20
N ILE A 97 14.28 -3.06 -12.00
CA ILE A 97 13.96 -2.30 -10.79
C ILE A 97 15.08 -1.30 -10.46
N GLN A 98 16.34 -1.75 -10.54
CA GLN A 98 17.49 -0.88 -10.27
C GLN A 98 17.62 0.24 -11.32
N ALA A 99 17.45 -0.06 -12.60
CA ALA A 99 17.47 0.93 -13.67
C ALA A 99 16.37 2.00 -13.48
N ALA A 100 15.15 1.57 -13.14
CA ALA A 100 14.05 2.48 -12.84
C ALA A 100 14.32 3.32 -11.58
N ALA A 101 14.91 2.73 -10.54
CA ALA A 101 15.27 3.46 -9.32
C ALA A 101 16.30 4.57 -9.60
N VAL A 102 17.32 4.31 -10.43
CA VAL A 102 18.29 5.34 -10.85
C VAL A 102 17.59 6.48 -11.62
N GLY A 103 16.63 6.15 -12.49
CA GLY A 103 15.81 7.13 -13.20
C GLY A 103 15.02 8.03 -12.25
N LEU A 104 14.33 7.43 -11.28
CA LEU A 104 13.54 8.15 -10.28
C LEU A 104 14.40 9.04 -9.37
N ASP A 105 15.59 8.59 -8.97
CA ASP A 105 16.51 9.40 -8.16
C ASP A 105 16.96 10.66 -8.95
N LYS A 106 17.28 10.49 -10.23
CA LYS A 106 17.61 11.61 -11.12
C LYS A 106 16.42 12.58 -11.30
N GLU A 107 15.21 12.06 -11.42
CA GLU A 107 14.00 12.89 -11.49
C GLU A 107 13.71 13.64 -10.19
N GLN A 108 13.87 13.00 -9.04
CA GLN A 108 13.67 13.65 -7.75
C GLN A 108 14.67 14.79 -7.53
N ARG A 109 15.95 14.57 -7.86
CA ARG A 109 17.00 15.60 -7.78
C ARG A 109 16.73 16.78 -8.72
N THR A 110 16.25 16.51 -9.93
CA THR A 110 15.90 17.57 -10.90
C THR A 110 14.60 18.31 -10.53
N ARG A 111 13.63 17.64 -9.90
CA ARG A 111 12.44 18.32 -9.34
C ARG A 111 12.79 19.21 -8.15
N ALA A 112 13.68 18.77 -7.27
CA ALA A 112 14.11 19.57 -6.12
C ALA A 112 14.81 20.89 -6.53
N THR A 113 15.43 20.92 -7.70
CA THR A 113 16.10 22.10 -8.26
C THR A 113 15.19 22.97 -9.12
N ARG A 114 13.98 22.52 -9.45
CA ARG A 114 13.02 23.34 -10.21
C ARG A 114 12.40 24.39 -9.29
N PRO A 115 12.39 25.67 -9.70
CA PRO A 115 11.78 26.71 -8.89
C PRO A 115 10.28 26.46 -8.76
N THR A 116 9.77 26.59 -7.54
CA THR A 116 8.35 26.44 -7.25
C THR A 116 7.53 27.50 -8.02
N PRO A 117 6.22 27.29 -8.24
CA PRO A 117 5.37 28.29 -8.90
C PRO A 117 5.47 29.68 -8.25
N GLN A 118 5.57 29.73 -6.92
CA GLN A 118 5.77 30.96 -6.16
C GLN A 118 7.14 31.61 -6.43
N GLN A 119 8.22 30.82 -6.46
CA GLN A 119 9.56 31.33 -6.81
C GLN A 119 9.61 31.86 -8.24
N LYS A 120 8.89 31.25 -9.18
CA LYS A 120 8.75 31.76 -10.56
C LYS A 120 8.02 33.09 -10.60
N GLN A 121 6.95 33.26 -9.82
CA GLN A 121 6.22 34.53 -9.72
C GLN A 121 7.11 35.65 -9.14
N VAL A 122 7.85 35.36 -8.06
CA VAL A 122 8.80 36.32 -7.47
C VAL A 122 9.92 36.68 -8.44
N ALA A 123 10.48 35.71 -9.16
CA ALA A 123 11.51 35.96 -10.17
C ALA A 123 10.97 36.82 -11.33
N PHE A 124 9.73 36.60 -11.76
CA PHE A 124 9.08 37.40 -12.79
C PHE A 124 8.84 38.84 -12.32
N ALA A 125 8.30 39.03 -11.12
CA ALA A 125 8.10 40.34 -10.52
C ALA A 125 9.40 41.14 -10.42
N ARG A 126 10.48 40.52 -9.89
CA ARG A 126 11.82 41.13 -9.82
C ARG A 126 12.38 41.53 -11.19
N LYS A 127 12.08 40.75 -12.24
CA LYS A 127 12.52 41.03 -13.61
C LYS A 127 11.75 42.21 -14.21
N GLN A 128 10.48 42.37 -13.88
CA GLN A 128 9.70 43.55 -14.28
C GLN A 128 10.15 44.81 -13.55
N GLU A 129 10.41 44.74 -12.25
CA GLU A 129 10.94 45.87 -11.47
C GLU A 129 12.30 46.36 -12.00
N LYS A 130 13.19 45.44 -12.39
CA LYS A 130 14.48 45.81 -13.01
C LYS A 130 14.30 46.53 -14.35
N LYS A 131 13.36 46.08 -15.20
CA LYS A 131 13.07 46.75 -16.47
C LYS A 131 12.54 48.17 -16.28
N LEU A 132 11.73 48.39 -15.25
CA LEU A 132 11.20 49.73 -14.91
C LEU A 132 12.26 50.68 -14.33
N LYS A 133 13.33 50.15 -13.73
CA LYS A 133 14.39 50.93 -13.06
C LYS A 133 15.63 51.20 -13.93
N THR A 134 15.64 50.78 -15.19
CA THR A 134 16.75 51.11 -16.11
C THR A 134 16.30 52.33 -16.93
N PRO A 135 16.75 53.57 -16.60
CA PRO A 135 16.49 54.72 -17.46
C PRO A 135 17.31 54.56 -18.77
N VAL A 136 16.67 54.87 -19.89
CA VAL A 136 17.30 55.06 -21.21
C VAL A 136 18.10 56.36 -21.19
#